data_AF-A0A2L0C0S1-F1
#
_entry.id   AF-A0A2L0C0S1-F1
#
_cell.length_a   1.000
_cell.length_b   1.000
_cell.length_c   1.000
_cell.angle_alpha   90.00
_cell.angle_beta   90.00
_cell.angle_gamma   90.00
#
_symmetry.space_group_name_H-M   'P 1'
#
loop_
_entity.id
_entity.type
_entity.pdbx_description
1 polymer ?
#
loop_
_entity_poly.entity_id
_entity_poly.type
_entity_poly.pdbx_seq_one_letter_code
_entity_poly.pdbx_strand_id
1 'polypeptide(L)'
;MVIFKLERERPAYTVHGNLLYYVKEHTLRKLDFTTSKDIPVIKIRGGGKTPIFRMSFNPAENAVLLSIRTSNLENSTYELHTIPKEQERDEHVSEVESKRSSGLSALWVARNRFAVLDRTHQLIIKNLKNEVTKKVQTPA
;
A
#
# COMPACT_ATOMS: atom_id res chain seq x y z
N MET A 1 7.01 -5.60 -35.72
CA MET A 1 7.27 -6.19 -34.39
C MET A 1 6.16 -5.74 -33.45
N VAL A 2 5.32 -6.65 -32.98
CA VAL A 2 4.20 -6.32 -32.09
C VAL A 2 4.60 -6.73 -30.67
N ILE A 3 4.68 -5.77 -29.75
CA ILE A 3 4.89 -6.03 -28.33
C ILE A 3 3.52 -6.00 -27.67
N PHE A 4 3.04 -7.13 -27.17
CA PHE A 4 1.86 -7.20 -26.30
C PHE A 4 2.30 -7.50 -24.87
N LYS A 5 1.78 -6.70 -23.94
CA LYS A 5 2.09 -6.77 -22.52
C LYS A 5 1.00 -7.59 -21.82
N LEU A 6 1.32 -8.83 -21.45
CA LEU A 6 0.37 -9.78 -20.84
C LEU A 6 0.03 -9.42 -19.39
N GLU A 7 0.97 -8.82 -18.68
CA GLU A 7 0.82 -8.50 -17.26
C GLU A 7 1.35 -7.11 -16.92
N ARG A 8 0.87 -6.59 -15.78
CA ARG A 8 1.33 -5.30 -15.27
C ARG A 8 2.75 -5.41 -14.74
N GLU A 9 3.73 -4.99 -15.53
CA GLU A 9 5.14 -4.95 -15.11
C GLU A 9 5.46 -3.81 -14.12
N ARG A 10 4.65 -2.74 -14.06
CA ARG A 10 4.98 -1.58 -13.21
C ARG A 10 4.74 -1.92 -11.74
N PRO A 11 5.79 -1.96 -10.89
CA PRO A 11 5.64 -2.21 -9.47
C PRO A 11 4.78 -1.13 -8.81
N ALA A 12 4.19 -1.44 -7.66
CA ALA A 12 3.56 -0.41 -6.84
C ALA A 12 4.64 0.54 -6.31
N TYR A 13 4.54 1.83 -6.63
CA TYR A 13 5.45 2.87 -6.17
C TYR A 13 4.71 4.17 -5.87
N THR A 14 5.35 5.05 -5.11
CA THR A 14 4.92 6.43 -4.86
C THR A 14 6.14 7.28 -4.55
N VAL A 15 6.09 8.56 -4.91
CA VAL A 15 7.17 9.52 -4.66
C VAL A 15 6.66 10.59 -3.70
N HIS A 16 7.47 10.97 -2.72
CA HIS A 16 7.20 12.10 -1.85
C HIS A 16 8.50 12.87 -1.58
N GLY A 17 8.58 14.11 -2.06
CA GLY A 17 9.84 14.86 -2.08
C GLY A 17 10.90 14.15 -2.92
N ASN A 18 12.10 13.98 -2.37
CA ASN A 18 13.21 13.23 -2.96
C ASN A 18 13.17 11.71 -2.68
N LEU A 19 12.12 11.21 -2.04
CA LEU A 19 12.02 9.80 -1.66
C LEU A 19 11.07 9.03 -2.57
N LEU A 20 11.57 7.94 -3.14
CA LEU A 20 10.80 6.92 -3.82
C LEU A 20 10.53 5.75 -2.88
N TYR A 21 9.26 5.51 -2.60
CA TYR A 21 8.81 4.27 -1.98
C TYR A 21 8.35 3.32 -3.08
N TYR A 22 8.85 2.09 -3.07
CA TYR A 22 8.48 1.10 -4.08
C TYR A 22 8.48 -0.31 -3.50
N VAL A 23 7.64 -1.17 -4.06
CA VAL A 23 7.61 -2.59 -3.71
C VAL A 23 8.51 -3.35 -4.68
N LYS A 24 9.48 -4.07 -4.12
CA LYS A 24 10.28 -5.05 -4.85
C LYS A 24 10.14 -6.39 -4.14
N GLU A 25 9.75 -7.41 -4.89
CA GLU A 25 9.41 -8.73 -4.34
C GLU A 25 8.34 -8.60 -3.25
N HIS A 26 8.69 -8.86 -1.99
CA HIS A 26 7.81 -8.71 -0.82
C HIS A 26 8.35 -7.71 0.18
N THR A 27 9.09 -6.71 -0.28
CA THR A 27 9.67 -5.69 0.59
C THR A 27 9.33 -4.31 0.06
N LEU A 28 8.79 -3.49 0.95
CA LEU A 28 8.70 -2.05 0.74
C LEU A 28 10.10 -1.46 0.93
N ARG A 29 10.59 -0.76 -0.08
CA ARG A 29 11.90 -0.12 -0.10
C ARG A 29 11.75 1.39 -0.21
N LYS A 30 12.73 2.12 0.32
CA LYS A 30 12.87 3.58 0.25
C LYS A 30 14.18 3.87 -0.46
N LEU A 31 14.09 4.48 -1.63
CA LEU A 31 15.22 5.06 -2.35
C LEU A 31 15.19 6.58 -2.15
N ASP A 32 16.32 7.14 -1.73
CA ASP A 32 16.55 8.57 -1.74
C ASP A 32 17.25 8.98 -3.04
N PHE A 33 16.60 9.82 -3.85
CA PHE A 33 17.14 10.28 -5.12
C PHE A 33 18.39 11.16 -4.98
N THR A 34 18.56 11.85 -3.85
CA THR A 34 19.71 12.73 -3.62
C THR A 34 20.96 11.93 -3.30
N THR A 35 20.83 10.90 -2.46
CA THR A 35 21.96 10.09 -1.98
C THR A 35 22.12 8.78 -2.74
N SER A 36 21.17 8.44 -3.61
CA SER A 36 21.04 7.11 -4.24
C SER A 36 20.98 5.94 -3.24
N LYS A 37 20.68 6.23 -1.97
CA LYS A 37 20.63 5.22 -0.91
C LYS A 37 19.29 4.48 -1.00
N ASP A 38 19.35 3.17 -1.26
CA ASP A 38 18.20 2.28 -1.32
C ASP A 38 18.17 1.31 -0.14
N ILE A 39 17.18 1.47 0.74
CA ILE A 39 17.05 0.67 1.96
C ILE A 39 15.71 -0.05 2.03
N PRO A 40 15.68 -1.32 2.49
CA PRO A 40 14.44 -1.95 2.88
C PRO A 40 13.81 -1.23 4.08
N VAL A 41 12.48 -1.23 4.13
CA VAL A 41 11.70 -0.52 5.15
C VAL A 41 10.73 -1.43 5.86
N ILE A 42 9.95 -2.22 5.10
CA ILE A 42 8.96 -3.16 5.66
C ILE A 42 9.00 -4.45 4.85
N LYS A 43 8.99 -5.59 5.55
CA LYS A 43 8.76 -6.91 4.94
C LYS A 43 7.25 -7.19 4.90
N ILE A 44 6.70 -7.38 3.72
CA ILE A 44 5.27 -7.62 3.48
C ILE A 44 4.99 -9.11 3.66
N ARG A 45 4.14 -9.48 4.62
CA ARG A 45 3.79 -10.89 4.90
C ARG A 45 2.73 -11.42 3.94
N GLY A 46 2.79 -12.72 3.62
CA GLY A 46 1.73 -13.42 2.87
C GLY A 46 1.60 -13.02 1.39
N GLY A 47 2.65 -12.43 0.79
CA GLY A 47 2.65 -11.93 -0.59
C GLY A 47 3.00 -12.96 -1.67
N GLY A 48 3.30 -14.21 -1.32
CA GLY A 48 4.10 -15.16 -2.14
C GLY A 48 3.67 -15.44 -3.58
N LYS A 49 2.48 -15.04 -4.02
CA LYS A 49 2.04 -15.19 -5.42
C LYS A 49 1.27 -14.00 -6.01
N THR A 50 0.70 -13.12 -5.18
CA THR A 50 -0.16 -12.04 -5.70
C THR A 50 0.60 -10.72 -5.68
N PRO A 51 0.80 -10.07 -6.83
CA PRO A 51 1.52 -8.81 -6.89
C PRO A 51 0.75 -7.70 -6.17
N ILE A 52 1.49 -6.78 -5.53
CA ILE A 52 0.91 -5.55 -5.00
C ILE A 52 0.46 -4.67 -6.16
N PHE A 53 -0.83 -4.39 -6.23
CA PHE A 53 -1.44 -3.69 -7.36
C PHE A 53 -1.34 -2.17 -7.23
N ARG A 54 -1.45 -1.61 -6.03
CA ARG A 54 -1.37 -0.15 -5.82
C ARG A 54 -0.78 0.15 -4.46
N MET A 55 -0.09 1.28 -4.39
CA MET A 55 0.39 1.86 -3.14
C MET A 55 -0.15 3.29 -2.98
N SER A 56 -0.47 3.66 -1.75
CA SER A 56 -0.85 5.02 -1.35
C SER A 56 -0.13 5.36 -0.06
N PHE A 57 0.76 6.36 -0.10
CA PHE A 57 1.55 6.79 1.06
C PHE A 57 0.96 8.04 1.73
N ASN A 58 1.05 8.09 3.05
CA ASN A 58 0.65 9.20 3.89
C ASN A 58 1.86 9.70 4.69
N PRO A 59 2.43 10.86 4.33
CA PRO A 59 3.60 11.38 5.03
C PRO A 59 3.29 11.85 6.46
N ALA A 60 2.06 12.27 6.76
CA ALA A 60 1.72 12.82 8.06
C ALA A 60 1.72 11.75 9.17
N GLU A 61 1.31 10.54 8.83
CA GLU A 61 1.29 9.38 9.76
C GLU A 61 2.39 8.37 9.44
N ASN A 62 3.28 8.70 8.48
CA ASN A 62 4.31 7.81 7.94
C ASN A 62 3.76 6.41 7.62
N ALA A 63 2.61 6.34 6.96
CA ALA A 63 1.86 5.10 6.77
C ALA A 63 1.58 4.82 5.30
N VAL A 64 1.45 3.55 4.94
CA VAL A 64 1.22 3.12 3.58
C VAL A 64 0.06 2.14 3.49
N LEU A 65 -0.75 2.33 2.46
CA LEU A 65 -1.81 1.42 2.05
C LEU A 65 -1.33 0.65 0.83
N LEU A 66 -1.33 -0.68 0.91
CA LEU A 66 -1.00 -1.57 -0.19
C LEU A 66 -2.27 -2.30 -0.62
N SER A 67 -2.69 -2.12 -1.87
CA SER A 67 -3.83 -2.86 -2.44
C SER A 67 -3.33 -4.13 -3.12
N ILE A 68 -3.86 -5.27 -2.72
CA ILE A 68 -3.55 -6.60 -3.26
C ILE A 68 -4.75 -7.03 -4.09
N ARG A 69 -4.60 -7.02 -5.42
CA ARG A 69 -5.67 -7.37 -6.34
C ARG A 69 -5.39 -8.73 -6.95
N THR A 70 -6.29 -9.67 -6.70
CA THR A 70 -6.28 -11.02 -7.27
C THR A 70 -7.09 -11.06 -8.58
N SER A 71 -6.90 -12.10 -9.39
CA SER A 71 -7.73 -12.34 -10.59
C SER A 71 -9.21 -12.50 -10.22
N ASN A 72 -9.50 -13.27 -9.17
CA ASN A 72 -10.81 -13.27 -8.53
C ASN A 72 -10.92 -12.03 -7.62
N LEU A 73 -11.68 -11.02 -8.05
CA LEU A 73 -11.80 -9.76 -7.32
C LEU A 73 -12.36 -9.92 -5.90
N GLU A 74 -13.17 -10.96 -5.67
CA GLU A 74 -13.72 -11.28 -4.34
C GLU A 74 -12.66 -11.66 -3.31
N ASN A 75 -11.43 -11.98 -3.75
CA ASN A 75 -10.32 -12.27 -2.84
C ASN A 75 -9.38 -11.08 -2.66
N SER A 76 -9.68 -9.93 -3.27
CA SER A 76 -8.86 -8.73 -3.15
C SER A 76 -8.88 -8.18 -1.73
N THR A 77 -7.73 -7.70 -1.29
CA THR A 77 -7.51 -7.15 0.05
C THR A 77 -6.68 -5.88 -0.04
N TYR A 78 -6.62 -5.16 1.07
CA TYR A 78 -5.60 -4.14 1.28
C TYR A 78 -4.95 -4.32 2.64
N GLU A 79 -3.76 -3.77 2.78
CA GLU A 79 -3.00 -3.75 4.02
C GLU A 79 -2.65 -2.32 4.40
N LEU A 80 -2.83 -2.00 5.68
CA LEU A 80 -2.34 -0.79 6.29
C LEU A 80 -1.05 -1.12 7.07
N HIS A 81 0.02 -0.41 6.72
CA HIS A 81 1.33 -0.51 7.36
C HIS A 81 1.78 0.85 7.86
N THR A 82 2.36 0.89 9.05
CA THR A 82 3.07 2.09 9.55
C THR A 82 4.56 1.88 9.32
N ILE A 83 5.22 2.88 8.73
CA ILE A 83 6.66 2.86 8.50
C ILE A 83 7.37 3.32 9.79
N PRO A 84 8.29 2.52 10.34
CA PRO A 84 9.09 2.92 11.50
C PRO A 84 9.94 4.15 11.18
N LYS A 85 10.12 5.04 12.16
CA LYS A 85 11.06 6.16 12.03
C LYS A 85 12.51 5.65 12.11
N GLU A 86 13.45 6.38 11.52
CA GLU A 86 14.86 5.94 11.45
C GLU A 86 15.53 5.71 12.81
N GLN A 87 15.07 6.41 13.87
CA GLN A 87 15.56 6.24 15.25
C GLN A 87 15.12 4.92 15.91
N GLU A 88 14.09 4.26 15.37
CA GLU A 88 13.54 3.01 15.90
C GLU A 88 13.99 1.78 15.10
N ARG A 89 14.92 1.97 14.14
CA ARG A 89 15.46 0.86 13.36
C ARG A 89 16.60 0.21 14.14
N ASP A 90 16.27 -0.87 14.85
CA ASP A 90 17.26 -1.94 15.02
C ASP A 90 17.70 -2.41 13.63
N GLU A 91 18.95 -2.87 13.50
CA GLU A 91 19.57 -3.27 12.22
C GLU A 91 18.79 -4.37 11.46
N HIS A 92 17.79 -4.97 12.10
CA HIS A 92 16.82 -5.89 11.51
C HIS A 92 15.55 -5.18 11.03
N VAL A 93 15.19 -5.38 9.76
CA VAL A 93 13.90 -4.96 9.19
C VAL A 93 12.77 -5.54 10.05
N SER A 94 12.11 -4.69 10.83
CA SER A 94 11.07 -5.14 11.76
C SER A 94 9.89 -5.73 11.02
N GLU A 95 9.39 -6.86 11.52
CA GLU A 95 8.14 -7.44 11.05
C GLU A 95 6.98 -6.64 11.67
N VAL A 96 6.72 -5.46 11.10
CA VAL A 96 5.64 -4.58 11.58
C VAL A 96 4.29 -5.29 11.39
N GLU A 97 3.47 -5.29 12.43
CA GLU A 97 2.10 -5.79 12.35
C GLU A 97 1.29 -5.00 11.32
N SER A 98 0.87 -5.69 10.26
CA SER A 98 0.03 -5.13 9.21
C SER A 98 -1.43 -5.41 9.50
N LYS A 99 -2.31 -4.41 9.32
CA LYS A 99 -3.75 -4.64 9.39
C LYS A 99 -4.29 -4.95 8.00
N ARG A 100 -4.49 -6.24 7.69
CA ARG A 100 -5.10 -6.71 6.44
C ARG A 100 -6.63 -6.67 6.52
N SER A 101 -7.28 -6.25 5.45
CA SER A 101 -8.75 -6.17 5.36
C SER A 101 -9.23 -6.35 3.93
N SER A 102 -10.51 -6.68 3.73
CA SER A 102 -11.11 -6.82 2.41
C SER A 102 -11.29 -5.47 1.70
N GLY A 103 -11.06 -5.46 0.39
CA GLY A 103 -11.25 -4.28 -0.46
C GLY A 103 -10.54 -4.41 -1.80
N LEU A 104 -11.08 -3.79 -2.84
CA LEU A 104 -10.49 -3.77 -4.18
C LEU A 104 -9.30 -2.79 -4.24
N SER A 105 -9.43 -1.65 -3.54
CA SER A 105 -8.36 -0.67 -3.43
C SER A 105 -8.54 0.22 -2.20
N ALA A 106 -7.45 0.72 -1.64
CA ALA A 106 -7.44 1.67 -0.55
C ALA A 106 -6.51 2.85 -0.85
N LEU A 107 -6.95 4.07 -0.50
CA LEU A 107 -6.21 5.31 -0.75
C LEU A 107 -6.48 6.37 0.33
N TRP A 108 -5.45 7.13 0.68
CA TRP A 108 -5.57 8.22 1.66
C TRP A 108 -6.42 9.35 1.10
N VAL A 109 -7.34 9.86 1.91
CA VAL A 109 -8.22 11.01 1.54
C VAL A 109 -8.10 12.17 2.52
N ALA A 110 -7.50 11.93 3.69
CA ALA A 110 -7.15 12.94 4.68
C ALA A 110 -5.99 12.41 5.53
N ARG A 111 -5.47 13.25 6.43
CA ARG A 111 -4.40 12.88 7.38
C ARG A 111 -4.68 11.58 8.12
N ASN A 112 -5.87 11.44 8.70
CA ASN A 112 -6.26 10.31 9.55
C ASN A 112 -7.40 9.48 8.96
N ARG A 113 -7.65 9.60 7.65
CA ARG A 113 -8.72 8.87 6.97
C ARG A 113 -8.29 8.38 5.60
N PHE A 114 -8.73 7.19 5.26
CA PHE A 114 -8.57 6.64 3.92
C PHE A 114 -9.90 6.10 3.42
N ALA A 115 -10.06 6.11 2.10
CA ALA A 115 -11.17 5.48 1.43
C ALA A 115 -10.78 4.07 0.97
N VAL A 116 -11.73 3.16 1.06
CA VAL A 116 -11.66 1.80 0.53
C VAL A 116 -12.80 1.64 -0.46
N LEU A 117 -12.49 1.19 -1.67
CA LEU A 117 -13.48 0.64 -2.57
C LEU A 117 -13.70 -0.82 -2.17
N ASP A 118 -14.87 -1.15 -1.66
CA ASP A 118 -15.19 -2.54 -1.30
C ASP A 118 -15.55 -3.38 -2.53
N ARG A 119 -15.79 -4.67 -2.32
CA ARG A 119 -16.10 -5.64 -3.39
C ARG A 119 -17.49 -5.45 -3.97
N THR A 120 -18.38 -4.78 -3.25
CA THR A 120 -19.71 -4.38 -3.72
C THR A 120 -19.70 -3.04 -4.45
N HIS A 121 -18.52 -2.52 -4.78
CA HIS A 121 -18.32 -1.23 -5.44
C HIS A 121 -18.84 -0.03 -4.63
N GLN A 122 -18.92 -0.16 -3.30
CA GLN A 122 -19.22 0.95 -2.40
C GLN A 122 -17.95 1.59 -1.86
N LEU A 123 -18.03 2.90 -1.59
CA LEU A 123 -16.91 3.65 -1.03
C LEU A 123 -17.06 3.76 0.49
N ILE A 124 -16.08 3.23 1.23
CA ILE A 124 -16.07 3.21 2.70
C ILE A 124 -14.90 4.06 3.20
N ILE A 125 -15.18 5.03 4.07
CA ILE A 125 -14.15 5.84 4.73
C ILE A 125 -13.80 5.20 6.07
N LYS A 126 -12.51 4.95 6.28
CA LYS A 126 -11.96 4.32 7.49
C LYS A 126 -10.90 5.19 8.16
N ASN A 127 -10.69 4.97 9.46
CA ASN A 127 -9.61 5.57 10.24
C ASN A 127 -8.37 4.66 10.32
N LEU A 128 -7.30 5.10 11.00
CA LEU A 128 -6.05 4.34 11.20
C LEU A 128 -6.21 3.01 11.97
N LYS A 129 -7.35 2.80 12.61
CA LYS A 129 -7.71 1.54 13.28
C LYS A 129 -8.49 0.58 12.37
N ASN A 130 -8.67 0.91 11.08
CA ASN A 130 -9.55 0.22 10.14
C ASN A 130 -11.05 0.29 10.49
N GLU A 131 -11.45 1.17 11.39
CA GLU A 131 -12.85 1.33 11.79
C GLU A 131 -13.59 2.19 10.75
N VAL A 132 -14.82 1.80 10.42
CA VAL A 132 -15.66 2.53 9.47
C VAL A 132 -16.15 3.82 10.11
N THR A 133 -15.87 4.94 9.45
CA THR A 133 -16.29 6.27 9.88
C THR A 133 -17.44 6.82 9.04
N LYS A 134 -17.50 6.43 7.76
CA LYS A 134 -18.56 6.85 6.84
C LYS A 134 -18.70 5.85 5.70
N LYS A 135 -19.92 5.60 5.25
CA LYS A 135 -20.20 4.98 3.94
C LYS A 135 -20.64 6.06 2.97
N VAL A 136 -20.14 6.02 1.75
CA VAL A 136 -20.45 6.98 0.70
C VAL A 136 -21.14 6.22 -0.42
N GLN A 137 -22.36 6.65 -0.73
CA GLN A 137 -23.10 6.12 -1.85
C GLN A 137 -22.43 6.56 -3.16
N THR A 138 -22.10 5.60 -3.99
CA THR A 138 -21.55 5.85 -5.33
C THR A 138 -22.67 6.28 -6.28
N PRO A 139 -22.38 7.13 -7.28
CA PRO A 139 -23.33 7.43 -8.34
C PRO A 139 -23.79 6.16 -9.05
N ALA A 140 -25.03 6.17 -9.53
CA ALA A 140 -25.61 5.10 -10.35
C ALA A 140 -25.01 5.10 -11.76
#